data_AF-A0A9E5I1C5-F1
#
_entry.id   AF-A0A9E5I1C5-F1
#
_cell.length_a   1.000
_cell.length_b   1.000
_cell.length_c   1.000
_cell.angle_alpha   90.00
_cell.angle_beta   90.00
_cell.angle_gamma   90.00
#
_symmetry.space_group_name_H-M   'P 1'
#
loop_
_entity.id
_entity.type
_entity.pdbx_description
1 polymer ?
#
loop_
_entity_poly.entity_id
_entity_poly.type
_entity_poly.pdbx_seq_one_letter_code
_entity_poly.pdbx_strand_id
1 'polypeptide(L)'
;MLFLAGVYRPRNSIREVRDQVNAVISLARKKADRVIWIQHRSLQSKRIILERAIYSRYYKRVISAVSEIGGESITLIELPPDFLSGENYLVDGVHLSELGHSRLAERIHEKI
;
A
#
# COMPACT_ATOMS: atom_id res chain seq x y z
N MET A 1 -22.83 -16.39 -14.67
CA MET A 1 -23.06 -14.93 -14.54
C MET A 1 -21.75 -14.17 -14.73
N LEU A 2 -21.45 -13.80 -15.98
CA LEU A 2 -21.01 -12.46 -16.39
C LEU A 2 -20.37 -11.57 -15.30
N PHE A 3 -19.07 -11.27 -15.23
CA PHE A 3 -18.16 -10.69 -16.25
C PHE A 3 -18.61 -9.39 -16.94
N LEU A 4 -19.74 -8.78 -16.58
CA LEU A 4 -20.39 -7.72 -17.39
C LEU A 4 -19.63 -6.38 -17.58
N ALA A 5 -18.40 -6.22 -17.10
CA ALA A 5 -17.54 -5.10 -17.52
C ALA A 5 -16.04 -5.43 -17.59
N GLY A 6 -15.65 -6.71 -17.48
CA GLY A 6 -14.32 -7.25 -17.84
C GLY A 6 -13.03 -6.42 -17.79
N VAL A 7 -12.82 -5.48 -16.84
CA VAL A 7 -11.60 -4.61 -16.85
C VAL A 7 -10.70 -4.76 -15.62
N TYR A 8 -11.14 -5.39 -14.52
CA TYR A 8 -10.29 -5.55 -13.33
C TYR A 8 -10.37 -6.94 -12.68
N ARG A 9 -9.46 -7.83 -13.06
CA ARG A 9 -9.10 -9.02 -12.29
C ARG A 9 -7.69 -8.81 -11.72
N PRO A 10 -7.52 -8.72 -10.39
CA PRO A 10 -6.19 -8.71 -9.80
C PRO A 10 -5.41 -9.93 -10.30
N ARG A 11 -4.19 -9.70 -10.81
CA ARG A 11 -3.33 -10.79 -11.30
C ARG A 11 -2.92 -11.73 -10.15
N ASN A 12 -2.73 -11.17 -8.97
CA ASN A 12 -2.35 -11.91 -7.77
C ASN A 12 -3.59 -12.27 -6.97
N SER A 13 -3.57 -13.43 -6.29
CA SER A 13 -4.65 -13.82 -5.42
C SER A 13 -4.56 -13.08 -4.09
N ILE A 14 -5.69 -12.58 -3.58
CA ILE A 14 -5.75 -11.96 -2.24
C ILE A 14 -5.33 -12.95 -1.13
N ARG A 15 -5.47 -14.26 -1.39
CA ARG A 15 -5.08 -15.32 -0.47
C ARG A 15 -3.55 -15.41 -0.33
N GLU A 16 -2.80 -15.06 -1.37
CA GLU A 16 -1.34 -15.12 -1.43
C GLU A 16 -0.65 -13.91 -0.79
N VAL A 17 -1.41 -12.83 -0.52
CA VAL A 17 -0.84 -11.56 0.01
C VAL A 17 -0.04 -11.79 1.29
N ARG A 18 -0.51 -12.67 2.19
CA ARG A 18 0.19 -12.97 3.44
C ARG A 18 1.55 -13.60 3.18
N ASP A 19 1.61 -14.58 2.28
CA ASP A 19 2.84 -15.31 1.96
C ASP A 19 3.85 -14.40 1.26
N GLN A 20 3.36 -13.52 0.37
CA GLN A 20 4.19 -12.51 -0.29
C GLN A 20 4.76 -11.51 0.72
N VAL A 21 3.95 -10.99 1.64
CA VAL A 21 4.41 -10.10 2.71
C VAL A 21 5.44 -10.81 3.59
N ASN A 22 5.19 -12.06 3.99
CA ASN A 22 6.12 -12.84 4.79
C ASN A 22 7.48 -13.02 4.10
N ALA A 23 7.48 -13.32 2.80
CA ALA A 23 8.70 -13.46 2.02
C ALA A 23 9.51 -12.15 1.99
N VAL A 24 8.85 -11.02 1.73
CA VAL A 24 9.51 -9.70 1.71
C VAL A 24 10.10 -9.37 3.08
N ILE A 25 9.34 -9.54 4.16
CA ILE A 25 9.81 -9.28 5.53
C ILE A 25 11.00 -10.16 5.89
N SER A 26 10.93 -11.46 5.56
CA SER A 26 12.01 -12.41 5.83
C SER A 26 13.30 -12.05 5.08
N LEU A 27 13.19 -11.54 3.85
CA LEU A 27 14.33 -11.06 3.10
C LEU A 27 14.89 -9.75 3.66
N ALA A 28 14.02 -8.82 4.06
CA ALA A 28 14.42 -7.52 4.61
C ALA A 28 15.18 -7.69 5.94
N ARG A 29 14.68 -8.56 6.84
CA ARG A 29 15.33 -8.88 8.13
C ARG A 29 16.73 -9.48 7.99
N LYS A 30 17.02 -10.17 6.88
CA LYS A 30 18.38 -10.68 6.61
C LYS A 30 19.36 -9.58 6.22
N LYS A 31 18.87 -8.40 5.85
CA LYS A 31 19.68 -7.30 5.31
C LYS A 31 19.72 -6.06 6.21
N ALA A 32 18.78 -5.92 7.14
CA ALA A 32 18.69 -4.76 8.02
C ALA A 32 18.07 -5.13 9.37
N ASP A 33 18.59 -4.52 10.43
CA ASP A 33 18.08 -4.68 11.80
C ASP A 33 16.74 -3.97 12.02
N ARG A 34 16.47 -2.91 11.23
CA ARG A 34 15.22 -2.15 11.24
C ARG A 34 14.67 -2.02 9.84
N VAL A 35 13.39 -2.31 9.67
CA VAL A 35 12.70 -2.23 8.37
C VAL A 35 11.50 -1.30 8.51
N ILE A 36 11.37 -0.34 7.61
CA ILE A 36 10.22 0.56 7.56
C ILE A 36 9.35 0.15 6.38
N TRP A 37 8.12 -0.27 6.66
CA TRP A 37 7.12 -0.57 5.64
C TRP A 37 6.24 0.65 5.43
N ILE A 38 6.38 1.31 4.29
CA ILE A 38 5.53 2.45 3.93
C ILE A 38 4.40 1.96 3.04
N GLN A 39 3.18 1.97 3.56
CA GLN A 39 1.99 1.59 2.80
C GLN A 39 1.19 2.82 2.40
N HIS A 40 1.35 3.26 1.16
CA HIS A 40 0.48 4.28 0.56
C HIS A 40 -0.76 3.66 -0.10
N ARG A 41 -1.77 4.50 -0.35
CA ARG A 41 -2.94 4.18 -1.18
C ARG A 41 -2.83 4.88 -2.52
N SER A 42 -3.55 4.42 -3.53
CA SER A 42 -3.77 5.16 -4.77
C SER A 42 -5.02 6.02 -4.67
N LEU A 43 -5.03 7.17 -5.35
CA LEU A 43 -6.22 7.99 -5.57
C LEU A 43 -7.26 7.18 -6.33
N GLN A 44 -8.38 6.92 -5.66
CA GLN A 44 -9.45 6.09 -6.19
C GLN A 44 -10.49 6.87 -7.01
N SER A 45 -10.34 8.19 -7.16
CA SER A 45 -11.35 9.09 -7.72
C SER A 45 -11.81 8.67 -9.12
N LYS A 46 -10.93 8.09 -9.93
CA LYS A 46 -11.21 7.62 -11.31
C LYS A 46 -11.72 6.17 -11.40
N ARG A 47 -11.78 5.43 -10.29
CA ARG A 47 -12.15 3.99 -10.27
C ARG A 47 -13.62 3.76 -9.94
N ILE A 48 -14.21 2.69 -10.50
CA ILE A 48 -15.58 2.28 -10.19
C ILE A 48 -15.69 1.68 -8.78
N ILE A 49 -16.89 1.68 -8.20
CA ILE A 49 -17.15 1.24 -6.81
C ILE A 49 -16.57 -0.17 -6.53
N LEU A 50 -16.76 -1.11 -7.46
CA LEU A 50 -16.25 -2.47 -7.32
C LEU A 50 -14.72 -2.53 -7.19
N GLU A 51 -14.01 -1.77 -8.03
CA GLU A 51 -12.55 -1.71 -7.99
C GLU A 51 -12.06 -1.10 -6.68
N ARG A 52 -12.72 -0.05 -6.20
CA ARG A 52 -12.42 0.57 -4.90
C ARG A 52 -12.59 -0.43 -3.75
N ALA A 53 -13.67 -1.21 -3.78
CA ALA A 53 -13.96 -2.23 -2.78
C ALA A 53 -12.91 -3.35 -2.79
N ILE A 54 -12.53 -3.83 -3.98
CA ILE A 54 -11.47 -4.85 -4.13
C ILE A 54 -10.15 -4.28 -3.64
N TYR A 55 -9.74 -3.10 -4.08
CA TYR A 55 -8.49 -2.46 -3.65
C TYR A 55 -8.43 -2.29 -2.13
N SER A 56 -9.52 -1.83 -1.52
CA SER A 56 -9.63 -1.70 -0.06
C SER A 56 -9.43 -3.04 0.66
N ARG A 57 -9.95 -4.14 0.11
CA ARG A 57 -9.72 -5.49 0.67
C ARG A 57 -8.25 -5.89 0.59
N TYR A 58 -7.59 -5.67 -0.55
CA TYR A 58 -6.16 -5.95 -0.69
C TYR A 58 -5.32 -5.10 0.27
N TYR A 59 -5.59 -3.80 0.33
CA TYR A 59 -4.91 -2.88 1.23
C TYR A 59 -5.00 -3.34 2.69
N LYS A 60 -6.22 -3.62 3.17
CA LYS A 60 -6.43 -4.11 4.53
C LYS A 60 -5.69 -5.42 4.79
N ARG A 61 -5.64 -6.32 3.79
CA ARG A 61 -4.95 -7.59 3.91
C ARG A 61 -3.43 -7.42 4.01
N VAL A 62 -2.85 -6.48 3.26
CA VAL A 62 -1.42 -6.14 3.38
C VAL A 62 -1.13 -5.58 4.76
N ILE A 63 -1.90 -4.58 5.21
CA ILE A 63 -1.71 -3.96 6.54
C ILE A 63 -1.76 -5.01 7.66
N SER A 64 -2.80 -5.86 7.68
CA SER A 64 -2.92 -6.93 8.68
C SER A 64 -1.76 -7.92 8.60
N ALA A 65 -1.33 -8.31 7.39
CA ALA A 65 -0.19 -9.22 7.25
C ALA A 65 1.11 -8.58 7.77
N VAL A 66 1.37 -7.31 7.46
CA VAL A 66 2.56 -6.61 7.93
C VAL A 66 2.52 -6.43 9.45
N SER A 67 1.39 -6.04 10.03
CA SER A 67 1.28 -5.87 11.49
C SER A 67 1.45 -7.18 12.26
N GLU A 68 0.89 -8.28 11.74
CA GLU A 68 0.97 -9.60 12.38
C GLU A 68 2.36 -10.24 12.26
N ILE A 69 3.06 -10.05 11.14
CA ILE A 69 4.36 -10.67 10.87
C ILE A 69 5.52 -9.79 11.33
N GLY A 70 5.36 -8.47 11.24
CA GLY A 70 6.41 -7.47 11.41
C GLY A 70 7.01 -7.40 12.81
N GLY A 71 6.21 -7.64 13.86
CA GLY A 71 6.68 -7.55 15.25
C GLY A 71 7.42 -6.23 15.54
N GLU A 72 8.41 -6.26 16.43
CA GLU A 72 9.17 -5.06 16.84
C GLU A 72 10.22 -4.59 15.82
N SER A 73 10.61 -5.46 14.88
CA SER A 73 11.65 -5.16 13.87
C SER A 73 11.12 -4.36 12.68
N ILE A 74 9.79 -4.18 12.60
CA ILE A 74 9.13 -3.48 11.49
C ILE A 74 8.31 -2.31 11.99
N THR A 75 8.60 -1.13 11.47
CA THR A 75 7.75 0.06 11.62
C THR A 75 6.82 0.17 10.42
N LEU A 76 5.52 -0.01 10.63
CA LEU A 76 4.50 0.20 9.62
C LEU A 76 4.07 1.67 9.61
N ILE A 77 4.24 2.33 8.47
CA ILE A 77 3.78 3.70 8.23
C ILE A 77 2.64 3.66 7.20
N GLU A 78 1.42 3.91 7.67
CA GLU A 78 0.28 4.19 6.80
C GLU A 78 0.18 5.68 6.50
N LEU A 79 -0.13 6.02 5.24
CA LEU A 79 -0.38 7.42 4.88
C LEU A 79 -1.81 7.82 5.26
N PRO A 80 -1.98 8.97 5.93
CA PRO A 80 -3.28 9.41 6.39
C PRO A 80 -4.18 9.88 5.24
N PRO A 81 -5.50 9.98 5.45
CA PRO A 81 -6.45 10.33 4.39
C PRO A 81 -6.18 11.69 3.71
N ASP A 82 -5.65 12.67 4.44
CA ASP A 82 -5.25 13.99 3.92
C ASP A 82 -4.07 13.93 2.94
N PHE A 83 -3.28 12.85 2.98
CA PHE A 83 -2.26 12.61 1.97
C PHE A 83 -2.84 12.23 0.60
N LEU A 84 -4.10 11.77 0.54
CA LEU A 84 -4.80 11.39 -0.70
C LEU A 84 -5.34 12.61 -1.46
N SER A 85 -4.46 13.55 -1.79
CA SER A 85 -4.77 14.75 -2.56
C SER A 85 -4.27 14.63 -4.00
N GLY A 86 -4.92 15.29 -4.95
CA GLY A 86 -4.50 15.27 -6.36
C GLY A 86 -3.07 15.73 -6.58
N GLU A 87 -2.58 16.68 -5.78
CA GLU A 87 -1.23 17.25 -5.89
C GLU A 87 -0.13 16.26 -5.51
N ASN A 88 -0.42 15.31 -4.62
CA ASN A 88 0.56 14.34 -4.13
C ASN A 88 0.81 13.20 -5.13
N TYR A 89 0.08 13.15 -6.23
CA TYR A 89 0.14 12.06 -7.21
C TYR A 89 0.35 12.59 -8.62
N LEU A 90 0.89 11.75 -9.49
CA LEU A 90 0.84 11.95 -10.93
C LEU A 90 -0.61 11.81 -11.44
N VAL A 91 -0.80 12.12 -12.72
CA VAL A 91 -2.12 12.09 -13.39
C VAL A 91 -2.78 10.71 -13.33
N ASP A 92 -1.99 9.64 -13.18
CA ASP A 92 -2.48 8.26 -13.02
C ASP A 92 -3.10 7.96 -11.64
N GLY A 93 -2.87 8.82 -10.64
CA GLY A 93 -3.37 8.65 -9.28
C GLY A 93 -2.75 7.48 -8.51
N VAL A 94 -1.65 6.90 -8.99
CA VAL A 94 -0.96 5.76 -8.36
C VAL A 94 0.43 6.16 -7.91
N HIS A 95 1.20 6.80 -8.80
CA HIS A 95 2.56 7.23 -8.50
C HIS A 95 2.57 8.59 -7.82
N LEU A 96 3.51 8.80 -6.89
CA LEU A 96 3.65 10.08 -6.23
C LEU A 96 4.26 11.12 -7.18
N SER A 97 3.82 12.37 -7.04
CA SER A 97 4.51 13.51 -7.64
C SER A 97 5.78 13.84 -6.85
N GLU A 98 6.59 14.77 -7.35
CA GLU A 98 7.73 15.33 -6.59
C GLU A 98 7.28 15.91 -5.24
N LEU A 99 6.16 16.65 -5.24
CA LEU A 99 5.56 17.17 -4.02
C LEU A 99 5.08 16.05 -3.09
N GLY A 100 4.48 15.00 -3.65
CA GLY A 100 4.08 13.82 -2.89
C GLY A 100 5.27 13.13 -2.23
N HIS A 101 6.38 12.95 -2.94
CA HIS A 101 7.61 12.41 -2.37
C HIS A 101 8.19 13.31 -1.27
N SER A 102 8.17 14.62 -1.45
CA SER A 102 8.67 15.58 -0.45
C SER A 102 7.86 15.53 0.84
N ARG A 103 6.52 15.61 0.74
CA ARG A 103 5.60 15.48 1.89
C ARG A 103 5.67 14.11 2.55
N LEU A 104 5.95 13.05 1.79
CA LEU A 104 6.19 11.72 2.35
C LEU A 104 7.47 11.69 3.18
N ALA A 105 8.55 12.27 2.66
CA ALA A 105 9.84 12.32 3.36
C ALA A 105 9.75 13.07 4.69
N GLU A 106 9.07 14.22 4.73
CA GLU A 106 8.78 14.98 5.96
C GLU A 106 8.11 14.10 7.02
N ARG A 107 7.07 13.35 6.64
CA ARG A 107 6.32 12.47 7.54
C ARG A 107 7.10 11.24 8.00
N ILE A 108 7.99 10.72 7.15
CA ILE A 108 8.89 9.63 7.54
C ILE A 108 9.85 10.14 8.62
N HIS A 109 10.39 11.35 8.44
CA HIS A 109 11.30 11.97 9.40
C HIS A 109 10.63 12.24 10.76
N GLU A 110 9.35 12.61 10.79
CA GLU A 110 8.59 12.77 12.04
C GLU A 110 8.36 11.46 12.83
N LYS A 111 8.48 10.31 12.17
CA LYS A 111 8.14 8.99 12.73
C LYS A 111 9.34 8.15 13.16
N ILE A 112 10.57 8.59 12.87
CA ILE A 112 11.82 7.86 13.11
C ILE A 112 12.77 8.74 13.92
#